data_AF-B1X3W4-F1
#
_entry.id   AF-B1X3W4-F1
#
_cell.length_a   1.000
_cell.length_b   1.000
_cell.length_c   1.000
_cell.angle_alpha   90.00
_cell.angle_beta   90.00
_cell.angle_gamma   90.00
#
_symmetry.space_group_name_H-M   'P 1'
#
loop_
_entity.id
_entity.type
_entity.pdbx_description
1 polymer ?
#
loop_
_entity_poly.entity_id
_entity_poly.type
_entity_poly.pdbx_seq_one_letter_code
_entity_poly.pdbx_strand_id
1 'polypeptide(L)'
;MSHLSTIKTKLCKRDFLVQALDNLEYSPIERVPLTQGIVNQPESVVLDTAQLPCGDIEFRWNVEDSVYELVTDLDKWQLPFPVERFIAQLTQRYALCNIFASSMTEGFQVKEQIQTKQGSIELLLTKWEA
;
A
#
# COMPACT_ATOMS: atom_id res chain seq x y z
N MET A 1 -11.40 -24.76 7.45
CA MET A 1 -12.01 -24.01 6.34
C MET A 1 -11.33 -22.66 6.32
N SER A 2 -10.84 -22.21 5.16
CA SER A 2 -10.15 -20.92 5.03
C SER A 2 -11.21 -19.84 4.90
N HIS A 3 -11.20 -18.86 5.80
CA HIS A 3 -12.15 -17.74 5.81
C HIS A 3 -11.41 -16.48 5.37
N LEU A 4 -11.56 -16.12 4.09
CA LEU A 4 -11.04 -14.85 3.60
C LEU A 4 -11.78 -13.70 4.30
N SER A 5 -11.00 -12.79 4.85
CA SER A 5 -11.47 -11.55 5.45
C SER A 5 -11.15 -10.40 4.52
N THR A 6 -12.04 -9.40 4.50
CA THR A 6 -11.87 -8.17 3.73
C THR A 6 -11.78 -7.00 4.71
N ILE A 7 -10.72 -6.21 4.61
CA ILE A 7 -10.49 -5.01 5.42
C ILE A 7 -10.47 -3.79 4.51
N LYS A 8 -11.37 -2.83 4.79
CA LYS A 8 -11.43 -1.56 4.06
C LYS A 8 -10.20 -0.70 4.37
N THR A 9 -9.63 -0.08 3.35
CA THR A 9 -8.50 0.85 3.49
C THR A 9 -8.86 2.24 2.98
N LYS A 10 -7.88 3.15 2.96
CA LYS A 10 -8.00 4.49 2.35
C LYS A 10 -7.02 4.66 1.17
N LEU A 11 -6.57 3.54 0.60
CA LEU A 11 -5.55 3.50 -0.45
C LEU A 11 -6.28 3.59 -1.79
N CYS A 12 -6.13 4.71 -2.52
CA CYS A 12 -6.88 4.95 -3.77
C CYS A 12 -6.02 4.87 -5.02
N LYS A 13 -4.73 5.20 -4.91
CA LYS A 13 -3.81 5.30 -6.06
C LYS A 13 -2.91 4.08 -6.11
N ARG A 14 -3.02 3.30 -7.18
CA ARG A 14 -2.23 2.08 -7.38
C ARG A 14 -0.73 2.33 -7.28
N ASP A 15 -0.21 3.33 -7.98
CA ASP A 15 1.23 3.61 -8.04
C ASP A 15 1.83 3.80 -6.64
N PHE A 16 1.13 4.55 -5.76
CA PHE A 16 1.59 4.77 -4.39
C PHE A 16 1.39 3.55 -3.49
N LEU A 17 0.40 2.69 -3.77
CA LEU A 17 0.23 1.42 -3.08
C LEU A 17 1.40 0.48 -3.38
N VAL A 18 1.71 0.28 -4.66
CA VAL A 18 2.82 -0.56 -5.13
C VAL A 18 4.14 -0.03 -4.58
N GLN A 19 4.42 1.27 -4.78
CA GLN A 19 5.63 1.91 -4.26
C GLN A 19 5.74 1.80 -2.74
N ALA A 20 4.63 1.89 -2.00
CA ALA A 20 4.65 1.75 -0.55
C ALA A 20 4.95 0.32 -0.09
N LEU A 21 4.42 -0.68 -0.80
CA LEU A 21 4.72 -2.09 -0.55
C LEU A 21 6.17 -2.44 -0.88
N ASP A 22 6.70 -1.92 -1.98
CA ASP A 22 8.13 -2.03 -2.35
C ASP A 22 9.04 -1.41 -1.29
N ASN A 23 8.71 -0.19 -0.84
CA ASN A 23 9.46 0.51 0.22
C ASN A 23 9.42 -0.21 1.58
N LEU A 24 8.50 -1.15 1.75
CA LEU A 24 8.39 -2.02 2.92
C LEU A 24 8.94 -3.43 2.64
N GLU A 25 9.59 -3.63 1.50
CA GLU A 25 10.27 -4.86 1.07
C GLU A 25 9.32 -6.06 0.84
N TYR A 26 8.04 -5.79 0.49
CA TYR A 26 7.03 -6.84 0.27
C TYR A 26 6.91 -7.35 -1.18
N SER A 27 7.66 -6.80 -2.13
CA SER A 27 7.69 -7.25 -3.54
C SER A 27 6.31 -7.51 -4.17
N PRO A 28 5.45 -6.48 -4.31
CA PRO A 28 4.14 -6.59 -4.95
C PRO A 28 4.22 -7.07 -6.41
N ILE A 29 3.33 -7.99 -6.74
CA ILE A 29 3.03 -8.46 -8.09
C ILE A 29 1.69 -7.86 -8.52
N GLU A 30 1.72 -7.06 -9.56
CA GLU A 30 0.53 -6.42 -10.09
C GLU A 30 -0.21 -7.38 -11.04
N ARG A 31 -1.50 -7.62 -10.79
CA ARG A 31 -2.38 -8.37 -11.69
C ARG A 31 -3.37 -7.42 -12.35
N VAL A 32 -3.07 -7.08 -13.59
CA VAL A 32 -4.01 -6.36 -14.45
C VAL A 32 -4.91 -7.38 -15.14
N PRO A 33 -6.25 -7.21 -15.14
CA PRO A 33 -7.12 -8.09 -15.93
C PRO A 33 -6.69 -8.05 -17.41
N LEU A 34 -6.29 -9.20 -17.94
CA LEU A 34 -6.02 -9.35 -19.37
C LEU A 34 -7.32 -9.10 -20.14
N THR A 35 -7.34 -8.05 -20.95
CA THR A 35 -8.48 -7.63 -21.79
C THR A 35 -8.74 -8.55 -22.99
N GLN A 36 -8.43 -9.84 -22.89
CA GLN A 36 -8.76 -10.83 -23.91
C GLN A 36 -9.62 -11.96 -23.33
N GLY A 37 -10.93 -11.76 -23.39
CA GLY A 37 -11.93 -12.84 -23.39
C GLY A 37 -12.56 -13.21 -22.04
N ILE A 38 -11.94 -12.89 -20.90
CA ILE A 38 -12.53 -13.11 -19.57
C ILE A 38 -12.75 -11.77 -18.89
N VAL A 39 -13.98 -11.30 -18.98
CA VAL A 39 -14.48 -10.05 -18.43
C VAL A 39 -14.71 -10.24 -16.91
N ASN A 40 -14.29 -9.27 -16.10
CA ASN A 40 -14.60 -9.08 -14.66
C ASN A 40 -13.59 -9.54 -13.59
N GLN A 41 -12.28 -9.50 -13.83
CA GLN A 41 -11.37 -9.43 -12.67
C GLN A 41 -11.11 -7.96 -12.32
N PRO A 42 -11.43 -7.50 -11.10
CA PRO A 42 -11.04 -6.15 -10.66
C PRO A 42 -9.51 -6.07 -10.63
N GLU A 43 -8.98 -4.88 -10.89
CA GLU A 43 -7.57 -4.58 -10.72
C GLU A 43 -7.12 -5.00 -9.31
N SER A 44 -6.01 -5.74 -9.22
CA SER A 44 -5.46 -6.14 -7.92
C SER A 44 -3.94 -6.08 -7.87
N VAL A 45 -3.45 -5.81 -6.67
CA VAL A 45 -2.03 -5.85 -6.31
C VAL A 45 -1.86 -6.97 -5.29
N VAL A 46 -1.13 -8.01 -5.65
CA VAL A 46 -0.92 -9.19 -4.81
C VAL A 46 0.49 -9.14 -4.27
N LEU A 47 0.73 -9.53 -3.02
CA LEU A 47 2.11 -9.67 -2.53
C LEU A 47 2.70 -10.99 -2.99
N ASP A 48 3.98 -11.01 -3.31
CA ASP A 48 4.68 -12.29 -3.44
C ASP A 48 4.81 -12.94 -2.06
N THR A 49 3.85 -13.81 -1.75
CA THR A 49 3.79 -14.52 -0.47
C THR A 49 4.73 -15.72 -0.41
N ALA A 50 5.46 -16.05 -1.49
CA ALA A 50 6.40 -17.17 -1.49
C ALA A 50 7.49 -17.02 -0.42
N GLN A 51 7.78 -15.79 0.00
CA GLN A 51 8.76 -15.47 1.04
C GLN A 51 8.14 -14.99 2.36
N LEU A 52 6.81 -14.85 2.42
CA LEU A 52 6.12 -14.39 3.61
C LEU A 52 5.57 -15.58 4.40
N PRO A 53 5.67 -15.58 5.74
CA PRO A 53 5.13 -16.67 6.56
C PRO A 53 3.60 -16.68 6.61
N CYS A 54 2.93 -15.65 6.09
CA CYS A 54 1.48 -15.53 6.08
C CYS A 54 0.85 -16.14 4.82
N GLY A 55 -0.47 -16.36 4.88
CA GLY A 55 -1.25 -16.73 3.70
C GLY A 55 -1.28 -15.63 2.62
N ASP A 56 -2.05 -15.86 1.57
CA ASP A 56 -2.20 -14.92 0.46
C ASP A 56 -2.65 -13.53 0.94
N ILE A 57 -1.95 -12.50 0.48
CA ILE A 57 -2.28 -11.09 0.73
C ILE A 57 -2.56 -10.43 -0.61
N GLU A 58 -3.80 -9.98 -0.81
CA GLU A 58 -4.25 -9.29 -2.01
C GLU A 58 -4.88 -7.94 -1.67
N PHE A 59 -4.52 -6.91 -2.43
CA PHE A 59 -5.22 -5.63 -2.46
C PHE A 59 -6.10 -5.61 -3.70
N ARG A 60 -7.41 -5.65 -3.50
CA ARG A 60 -8.40 -5.66 -4.58
C ARG A 60 -9.04 -4.30 -4.72
N TRP A 61 -9.15 -3.78 -5.94
CA TRP A 61 -9.87 -2.55 -6.20
C TRP A 61 -11.37 -2.73 -5.96
N ASN A 62 -11.93 -1.93 -5.04
CA ASN A 62 -13.37 -1.80 -4.84
C ASN A 62 -13.87 -0.60 -5.64
N VAL A 63 -14.69 -0.87 -6.66
CA VAL A 63 -15.25 0.14 -7.58
C VAL A 63 -16.26 1.04 -6.88
N GLU A 64 -17.03 0.53 -5.92
CA GLU A 64 -18.08 1.29 -5.22
C GLU A 64 -17.47 2.38 -4.33
N ASP A 65 -16.46 2.01 -3.54
CA ASP A 65 -15.80 2.93 -2.61
C ASP A 65 -14.61 3.67 -3.23
N SER A 66 -14.17 3.28 -4.44
CA SER A 66 -12.97 3.79 -5.12
C SER A 66 -11.70 3.71 -4.25
N VAL A 67 -11.55 2.58 -3.57
CA VAL A 67 -10.38 2.26 -2.72
C VAL A 67 -9.97 0.81 -2.91
N TYR A 68 -8.71 0.52 -2.61
CA TYR A 68 -8.22 -0.84 -2.47
C TYR A 68 -8.68 -1.41 -1.12
N GLU A 69 -9.10 -2.67 -1.11
CA GLU A 69 -9.40 -3.45 0.09
C GLU A 69 -8.35 -4.53 0.27
N LEU A 70 -7.93 -4.76 1.51
CA LEU A 70 -7.06 -5.88 1.85
C LEU A 70 -7.91 -7.14 1.98
N VAL A 71 -7.61 -8.15 1.17
CA VAL A 71 -8.22 -9.47 1.20
C VAL A 71 -7.16 -10.48 1.63
N THR A 72 -7.38 -11.13 2.78
CA THR A 72 -6.43 -12.13 3.31
C THR A 72 -7.12 -13.08 4.29
N ASP A 73 -6.52 -14.25 4.53
CA ASP A 73 -6.96 -15.20 5.56
C ASP A 73 -6.30 -14.82 6.90
N LEU A 74 -7.09 -14.23 7.80
CA LEU A 74 -6.60 -13.78 9.11
C LEU A 74 -6.16 -14.93 10.01
N ASP A 75 -6.73 -16.13 9.84
CA ASP A 75 -6.30 -17.31 10.60
C ASP A 75 -4.90 -17.78 10.18
N LYS A 76 -4.47 -17.39 8.97
CA LYS A 76 -3.13 -17.65 8.42
C LYS A 76 -2.20 -16.44 8.53
N TRP A 77 -2.58 -15.41 9.29
CA TRP A 77 -1.72 -14.25 9.49
C TRP A 77 -0.58 -14.57 10.45
N GLN A 78 0.64 -14.69 9.91
CA GLN A 78 1.83 -15.08 10.69
C GLN A 78 2.97 -14.05 10.60
N LEU A 79 2.68 -12.83 10.14
CA LEU A 79 3.62 -11.73 10.26
C LEU A 79 3.85 -11.39 11.76
N PRO A 80 5.02 -10.85 12.14
CA PRO A 80 5.39 -10.63 13.54
C PRO A 80 4.55 -9.55 14.25
N PHE A 81 3.59 -8.94 13.56
CA PHE A 81 2.69 -7.91 14.07
C PHE A 81 1.28 -8.16 13.51
N PRO A 82 0.23 -7.66 14.19
CA PRO A 82 -1.15 -7.86 13.76
C PRO A 82 -1.45 -7.11 12.45
N VAL A 83 -2.50 -7.55 11.73
CA VAL A 83 -2.91 -6.99 10.43
C VAL A 83 -3.17 -5.49 10.48
N GLU A 84 -3.69 -4.97 11.59
CA GLU A 84 -3.92 -3.54 11.77
C GLU A 84 -2.61 -2.75 11.77
N ARG A 85 -1.55 -3.33 12.34
CA ARG A 85 -0.22 -2.70 12.34
C ARG A 85 0.41 -2.71 10.95
N PHE A 86 0.21 -3.78 10.19
CA PHE A 86 0.59 -3.83 8.78
C PHE A 86 -0.10 -2.72 7.98
N ILE A 87 -1.42 -2.61 8.08
CA ILE A 87 -2.21 -1.57 7.39
C ILE A 87 -1.75 -0.18 7.82
N ALA A 88 -1.48 0.04 9.11
CA ALA A 88 -0.99 1.33 9.60
C ALA A 88 0.38 1.70 9.00
N GLN A 89 1.33 0.77 8.95
CA GLN A 89 2.65 0.99 8.34
C GLN A 89 2.54 1.25 6.84
N LEU A 90 1.73 0.46 6.15
CA LEU A 90 1.47 0.64 4.72
C LEU A 90 0.81 2.00 4.45
N THR A 91 -0.19 2.38 5.24
CA THR A 91 -0.88 3.67 5.09
C THR A 91 0.06 4.84 5.31
N GLN A 92 0.94 4.76 6.32
CA GLN A 92 1.96 5.78 6.56
C GLN A 92 2.92 5.90 5.37
N ARG A 93 3.42 4.77 4.86
CA ARG A 93 4.34 4.76 3.72
C ARG A 93 3.67 5.25 2.43
N TYR A 94 2.42 4.87 2.21
CA TYR A 94 1.59 5.34 1.11
C TYR A 94 1.40 6.86 1.16
N ALA A 95 1.05 7.40 2.33
CA ALA A 95 0.90 8.84 2.52
C ALA A 95 2.21 9.58 2.23
N LEU A 96 3.33 9.04 2.68
CA LEU A 96 4.67 9.58 2.40
C LEU A 96 4.97 9.64 0.89
N CYS A 97 4.70 8.56 0.15
CA CYS A 97 4.89 8.52 -1.32
C CYS A 97 4.02 9.57 -2.02
N ASN A 98 2.75 9.69 -1.61
CA ASN A 98 1.83 10.67 -2.18
C ASN A 98 2.25 12.11 -1.86
N ILE A 99 2.70 12.38 -0.63
CA ILE A 99 3.22 13.71 -0.23
C ILE A 99 4.45 14.05 -1.06
N PHE A 100 5.41 13.15 -1.23
CA PHE A 100 6.60 13.43 -2.04
C PHE A 100 6.26 13.74 -3.49
N ALA A 101 5.44 12.90 -4.12
CA ALA A 101 5.03 13.11 -5.50
C ALA A 101 4.33 14.45 -5.69
N SER A 102 3.35 14.76 -4.82
CA SER A 102 2.61 16.03 -4.87
C SER A 102 3.51 17.24 -4.59
N SER A 103 4.41 17.14 -3.61
CA SER A 103 5.36 18.20 -3.25
C SER A 103 6.27 18.55 -4.43
N MET A 104 6.81 17.56 -5.13
CA MET A 104 7.64 17.77 -6.30
C MET A 104 6.86 18.45 -7.43
N THR A 105 5.62 18.04 -7.69
CA THR A 105 4.76 18.68 -8.70
C THR A 105 4.49 20.15 -8.37
N GLU A 106 4.36 20.50 -7.09
CA GLU A 106 4.12 21.87 -6.64
C GLU A 106 5.40 22.73 -6.48
N GLY A 107 6.56 22.17 -6.80
CA GLY A 107 7.86 22.85 -6.75
C GLY A 107 8.48 22.93 -5.34
N PHE A 108 7.99 22.14 -4.40
CA PHE A 108 8.65 21.95 -3.11
C PHE A 108 9.83 20.98 -3.24
N GLN A 109 10.86 21.23 -2.44
CA GLN A 109 12.01 20.35 -2.27
C GLN A 109 12.01 19.78 -0.85
N VAL A 110 12.43 18.52 -0.73
CA VAL A 110 12.61 17.87 0.57
C VAL A 110 13.89 18.37 1.20
N LYS A 111 13.78 19.06 2.32
CA LYS A 111 14.93 19.52 3.09
C LYS A 111 15.36 18.49 4.13
N GLU A 112 14.40 17.82 4.76
CA GLU A 112 14.68 16.85 5.82
C GLU A 112 13.55 15.81 5.93
N GLN A 113 13.92 14.58 6.28
CA GLN A 113 13.01 13.52 6.68
C GLN A 113 13.57 12.85 7.95
N ILE A 114 12.80 12.90 9.04
CA ILE A 114 13.17 12.28 10.31
C ILE A 114 12.16 11.19 10.62
N GLN A 115 12.66 10.00 10.97
CA GLN A 115 11.82 8.97 11.57
C GLN A 115 12.10 8.88 13.06
N THR A 116 11.06 9.06 13.88
CA THR A 116 11.19 9.02 15.33
C THR A 116 11.26 7.58 15.82
N LYS A 117 11.82 7.38 17.03
CA LYS A 117 11.85 6.05 17.69
C LYS A 117 10.47 5.43 17.90
N GLN A 118 9.42 6.26 17.89
CA GLN A 118 8.02 5.86 18.05
C GLN A 118 7.35 5.52 16.70
N GLY A 119 8.06 5.69 15.59
CA GLY A 119 7.60 5.33 14.25
C GLY A 119 6.92 6.48 13.49
N SER A 120 6.80 7.67 14.06
CA SER A 120 6.32 8.85 13.33
C SER A 120 7.35 9.32 12.30
N ILE A 121 6.86 9.90 11.20
CA ILE A 121 7.70 10.48 10.15
C ILE A 121 7.42 11.98 10.11
N GLU A 122 8.47 12.78 10.26
CA GLU A 122 8.45 14.22 10.14
C GLU A 122 9.13 14.62 8.83
N LEU A 123 8.51 15.52 8.08
CA LEU A 123 8.99 16.00 6.79
C LEU A 123 9.09 17.52 6.80
N LEU A 124 10.26 18.03 6.44
CA LEU A 124 10.48 19.45 6.20
C LEU A 124 10.58 19.69 4.71
N LEU A 125 9.61 20.43 4.16
CA LEU A 125 9.55 20.82 2.77
C LEU A 125 9.84 22.32 2.64
N THR A 126 10.61 22.70 1.62
CA THR A 126 10.89 24.10 1.32
C THR A 126 10.60 24.40 -0.13
N LYS A 127 9.98 25.55 -0.39
CA LYS A 127 9.79 26.09 -1.74
C LYS A 127 10.41 27.48 -1.77
N TRP A 128 11.29 27.72 -2.73
CA TRP A 128 11.88 29.03 -2.96
C TRP A 128 11.11 29.68 -4.10
N GLU A 129 10.56 30.86 -3.84
CA GLU A 129 10.14 31.75 -4.93
C GLU A 129 11.36 32.56 -5.38
N ALA A 130 11.53 32.70 -6.69
CA ALA A 130 12.61 33.48 -7.29
C ALA A 130 12.38 34.99 -7.14
#